data_AF-X0TG63-F1
#
_entry.id   AF-X0TG63-F1
#
_cell.length_a   1.000
_cell.length_b   1.000
_cell.length_c   1.000
_cell.angle_alpha   90.00
_cell.angle_beta   90.00
_cell.angle_gamma   90.00
#
_symmetry.space_group_name_H-M   'P 1'
#
loop_
_entity.id
_entity.type
_entity.pdbx_description
1 polymer ?
#
loop_
_entity_poly.entity_id
_entity_poly.type
_entity_poly.pdbx_seq_one_letter_code
_entity_poly.pdbx_strand_id
1 'polypeptide(L)'
;YDYCPAVHAEENAIINSNRSDRISAKLYLAGLDSDGSLTKAIPCQRCKRKIINSEIEEVIVLDDSGVPDSYKVEDWVQEDSDWYTTELSAIREE
;
A
#
# COMPACT_ATOMS: atom_id res chain seq x y z
N TYR A 1 -10.63 4.03 -8.01
CA TYR A 1 -9.43 4.48 -7.29
C TYR A 1 -9.00 5.88 -7.76
N ASP A 2 -9.04 6.12 -9.07
CA ASP A 2 -8.57 7.35 -9.74
C ASP A 2 -9.35 8.63 -9.43
N TYR A 3 -10.48 8.50 -8.74
CA TYR A 3 -11.34 9.62 -8.36
C TYR A 3 -11.09 10.16 -6.95
N CYS A 4 -10.18 9.56 -6.17
CA CYS A 4 -9.86 10.07 -4.83
C CYS A 4 -8.88 11.26 -4.94
N PRO A 5 -9.32 12.52 -4.67
CA PRO A 5 -8.44 13.69 -4.71
C PRO A 5 -7.59 13.80 -3.43
N ALA A 6 -7.93 13.04 -2.39
CA ALA A 6 -7.25 13.08 -1.11
C ALA A 6 -5.91 12.36 -1.18
N VAL A 7 -5.00 12.76 -0.29
CA VAL A 7 -3.72 12.10 -0.05
C VAL A 7 -3.91 11.17 1.15
N HIS A 8 -3.68 9.87 0.96
CA HIS A 8 -3.82 8.90 2.03
C HIS A 8 -2.62 8.93 2.99
N ALA A 9 -2.76 8.27 4.14
CA ALA A 9 -1.73 8.22 5.18
C ALA A 9 -0.40 7.64 4.67
N GLU A 10 -0.47 6.61 3.83
CA GLU A 10 0.70 5.95 3.23
C GLU A 10 1.50 6.93 2.35
N GLU A 11 0.79 7.73 1.55
CA GLU A 11 1.40 8.72 0.67
C GLU A 11 2.05 9.84 1.48
N ASN A 12 1.38 10.30 2.54
CA ASN A 12 1.94 11.29 3.45
C ASN A 12 3.18 10.76 4.17
N ALA A 13 3.18 9.51 4.62
CA ALA A 13 4.34 8.89 5.28
C ALA A 13 5.55 8.80 4.32
N ILE A 14 5.29 8.44 3.06
CA ILE A 14 6.32 8.38 2.01
C ILE A 14 6.87 9.79 1.70
N ILE A 15 6.01 10.80 1.57
CA ILE A 15 6.46 12.17 1.22
C ILE A 15 7.28 12.79 2.36
N ASN A 16 6.93 12.53 3.61
CA ASN A 16 7.58 13.16 4.78
C ASN A 16 8.88 12.49 5.22
N SER A 17 9.20 11.30 4.72
CA SER A 17 10.47 10.63 5.04
C SER A 17 11.56 11.01 4.03
N ASN A 18 12.83 10.81 4.40
CA ASN A 18 13.90 10.87 3.40
C ASN A 18 13.94 9.57 2.60
N ARG A 19 14.31 9.65 1.32
CA ARG A 19 14.43 8.47 0.46
C ARG A 19 15.42 7.45 1.03
N SER A 20 16.57 7.91 1.54
CA SER A 20 17.59 7.04 2.16
C SER A 20 17.03 6.19 3.29
N ASP A 21 16.06 6.72 4.03
CA ASP A 21 15.56 6.12 5.26
C ASP A 21 14.42 5.12 4.98
N ARG A 22 13.85 5.16 3.76
CA ARG A 22 12.76 4.28 3.34
C ARG A 22 13.20 3.02 2.63
N ILE A 23 14.40 3.01 2.06
CA ILE A 23 14.92 1.83 1.35
C ILE A 23 15.02 0.67 2.35
N SER A 24 14.36 -0.43 2.03
CA SER A 24 14.23 -1.61 2.88
C SER A 24 13.58 -1.33 4.26
N ALA A 25 12.83 -0.23 4.37
CA ALA A 25 12.14 0.11 5.60
C ALA A 25 10.84 -0.68 5.75
N LYS A 26 10.27 -0.59 6.96
CA LYS A 26 8.96 -1.13 7.30
C LYS A 26 7.96 0.00 7.47
N LEU A 27 6.80 -0.11 6.82
CA LEU A 27 5.70 0.83 6.96
C LEU A 27 4.65 0.25 7.91
N TYR A 28 4.40 0.91 9.03
CA TYR A 28 3.36 0.53 9.99
C TYR A 28 2.08 1.32 9.72
N LEU A 29 0.95 0.62 9.64
CA LEU A 29 -0.36 1.20 9.38
C LEU A 29 -1.36 0.76 10.44
N ALA A 30 -2.19 1.71 10.86
CA ALA A 30 -3.33 1.48 11.74
C ALA A 30 -4.50 2.32 11.24
N GLY A 31 -5.68 1.72 11.16
CA GLY A 31 -6.93 2.43 10.95
C GLY A 31 -7.60 2.72 12.28
N LEU A 32 -8.25 3.87 12.39
CA LEU A 32 -9.08 4.23 13.53
C LEU A 32 -10.46 4.67 13.02
N ASP A 33 -11.51 4.13 13.62
CA ASP A 33 -12.87 4.62 13.41
C ASP A 33 -13.10 5.93 14.19
N SER A 34 -14.25 6.57 13.96
CA SER A 34 -14.57 7.89 14.54
C SER A 34 -14.66 7.88 16.07
N ASP A 35 -14.89 6.71 16.67
CA ASP A 35 -14.88 6.49 18.12
C ASP A 35 -13.49 6.13 18.69
N GLY A 36 -12.48 6.03 17.82
CA GLY A 36 -11.10 5.68 18.18
C GLY A 36 -10.84 4.18 18.31
N SER A 37 -11.80 3.31 17.96
CA SER A 37 -11.55 1.86 17.87
C SER A 37 -10.66 1.52 16.68
N LEU A 38 -9.88 0.43 16.80
CA LEU A 38 -9.02 -0.04 15.71
C LEU A 38 -9.87 -0.65 14.60
N THR A 39 -9.48 -0.36 13.38
CA THR A 39 -10.09 -0.94 12.17
C THR A 39 -9.01 -1.28 11.16
N LYS A 40 -9.14 -2.44 10.51
CA LYS A 40 -8.17 -2.94 9.56
C LYS A 40 -8.14 -2.07 8.31
N ALA A 41 -7.06 -1.29 8.17
CA ALA A 41 -6.84 -0.42 7.01
C ALA A 41 -5.81 -1.02 6.04
N ILE A 42 -6.30 -1.59 4.94
CA ILE A 42 -5.44 -2.16 3.89
C ILE A 42 -5.14 -1.08 2.83
N PRO A 43 -3.87 -0.94 2.38
CA PRO A 43 -3.53 -0.05 1.29
C PRO A 43 -4.32 -0.33 0.01
N CYS A 44 -4.90 0.73 -0.52
CA CYS A 44 -5.55 0.75 -1.82
C CYS A 44 -4.54 0.63 -2.98
N GLN A 45 -5.02 0.41 -4.21
CA GLN A 45 -4.15 0.10 -5.35
C GLN A 45 -3.09 1.18 -5.69
N ARG A 46 -3.38 2.50 -5.77
CA ARG A 46 -2.23 3.46 -5.96
C ARG A 46 -1.35 3.60 -4.74
N CYS A 47 -1.85 3.41 -3.51
CA CYS A 47 -0.94 3.44 -2.36
C CYS A 47 0.00 2.25 -2.41
N LYS A 48 -0.46 1.04 -2.75
CA LYS A 48 0.41 -0.12 -3.04
C LYS A 48 1.47 0.23 -4.09
N ARG A 49 1.10 0.81 -5.23
CA ARG A 49 2.06 1.25 -6.27
C ARG A 49 3.07 2.28 -5.75
N LYS A 50 2.64 3.23 -4.92
CA LYS A 50 3.53 4.22 -4.31
C LYS A 50 4.49 3.60 -3.29
N ILE A 51 4.02 2.63 -2.52
CA ILE A 51 4.83 1.86 -1.56
C ILE A 51 5.90 1.07 -2.32
N ILE A 52 5.53 0.35 -3.38
CA ILE A 52 6.45 -0.37 -4.28
C ILE A 52 7.55 0.57 -4.78
N ASN A 53 7.17 1.71 -5.37
CA ASN A 53 8.13 2.67 -5.91
C ASN A 53 8.98 3.40 -4.84
N SER A 54 8.62 3.27 -3.56
CA SER A 54 9.36 3.86 -2.44
C SER A 54 10.41 2.92 -1.85
N GLU A 55 10.57 1.71 -2.40
CA GLU A 55 11.53 0.69 -1.96
C GLU A 55 11.34 0.27 -0.50
N ILE A 56 10.12 0.38 0.02
CA ILE A 56 9.72 -0.17 1.32
C ILE A 56 9.66 -1.71 1.17
N GLU A 57 10.17 -2.44 2.15
CA GLU A 57 10.26 -3.91 2.10
C GLU A 57 8.98 -4.58 2.61
N GLU A 58 8.40 -4.05 3.69
CA GLU A 58 7.31 -4.69 4.41
C GLU A 58 6.29 -3.66 4.90
N VAL A 59 5.01 -4.01 4.80
CA VAL A 59 3.90 -3.25 5.40
C VAL A 59 3.27 -4.06 6.50
N ILE A 60 3.19 -3.48 7.70
CA ILE A 60 2.59 -4.10 8.88
C ILE A 60 1.30 -3.33 9.20
N VAL A 61 0.17 -4.03 9.13
CA VAL A 61 -1.17 -3.47 9.37
C VAL A 61 -1.72 -4.03 10.67
N LEU A 62 -2.22 -3.17 11.56
CA LEU A 62 -2.99 -3.63 12.71
C LEU A 62 -4.40 -4.03 12.29
N ASP A 63 -4.86 -5.19 12.74
CA ASP A 63 -6.27 -5.60 12.63
C ASP A 63 -7.14 -4.92 13.71
N ASP A 64 -8.44 -5.21 13.68
CA ASP A 64 -9.43 -4.66 14.61
C ASP A 64 -9.15 -5.04 16.08
N SER A 65 -8.36 -6.09 16.31
CA SER A 65 -7.94 -6.58 17.64
C SER A 65 -6.55 -6.06 18.06
N GLY A 66 -5.88 -5.28 17.21
CA GLY A 66 -4.52 -4.79 17.44
C GLY A 66 -3.42 -5.83 17.16
N VAL A 67 -3.74 -6.93 16.48
CA VAL A 67 -2.76 -7.91 16.04
C VAL A 67 -2.13 -7.46 14.72
N PRO A 68 -0.80 -7.47 14.59
CA PRO A 68 -0.13 -7.07 13.36
C PRO A 68 -0.18 -8.17 12.30
N ASP A 69 -0.70 -7.82 11.13
CA ASP A 69 -0.59 -8.58 9.88
C ASP A 69 0.52 -7.99 9.00
N SER A 70 1.45 -8.83 8.56
CA SER A 70 2.60 -8.38 7.77
C SER A 70 2.46 -8.78 6.30
N TYR A 71 2.76 -7.85 5.41
CA TYR A 71 2.70 -8.01 3.96
C TYR A 71 4.07 -7.68 3.37
N LYS A 72 4.64 -8.62 2.60
CA LYS A 72 5.86 -8.36 1.84
C LYS A 72 5.50 -7.55 0.61
N VAL A 73 6.23 -6.46 0.37
CA VAL A 73 5.96 -5.58 -0.77
C VAL A 73 6.30 -6.28 -2.09
N GLU A 74 7.25 -7.22 -2.08
CA GLU A 74 7.59 -8.09 -3.23
C GLU A 74 6.35 -8.80 -3.81
N ASP A 75 5.45 -9.30 -2.95
CA ASP A 75 4.24 -9.99 -3.39
C ASP A 75 3.33 -9.05 -4.19
N TRP A 76 3.29 -7.76 -3.83
CA TRP A 76 2.52 -6.75 -4.56
C TRP A 76 3.16 -6.35 -5.89
N VAL A 77 4.48 -6.46 -6.04
CA VAL A 77 5.16 -6.24 -7.33
C VAL A 77 4.70 -7.29 -8.34
N GLN A 78 4.63 -8.55 -7.90
CA GLN A 78 4.13 -9.64 -8.73
C GLN A 78 2.65 -9.46 -9.07
N GLU A 79 1.81 -9.16 -8.07
CA GLU A 79 0.37 -8.87 -8.28
C GLU A 79 0.13 -7.73 -9.30
N ASP A 80 0.88 -6.62 -9.21
CA ASP A 80 0.71 -5.48 -10.12
C ASP A 80 1.18 -5.80 -11.54
N SER A 81 2.25 -6.59 -11.68
CA SER A 81 2.78 -7.02 -12.99
C SER A 81 1.82 -7.98 -13.70
N ASP A 82 1.24 -8.92 -12.96
CA ASP A 82 0.28 -9.88 -13.47
C ASP A 82 -0.99 -9.16 -13.94
N TRP A 83 -1.51 -8.25 -13.11
CA TRP A 83 -2.66 -7.42 -13.46
C TRP A 83 -2.43 -6.62 -14.75
N TYR A 84 -1.28 -5.97 -14.88
CA TYR A 84 -0.94 -5.18 -16.07
C TYR A 84 -0.88 -6.04 -17.34
N THR A 85 -0.30 -7.23 -17.22
CA THR A 85 -0.18 -8.16 -18.36
C THR A 85 -1.54 -8.65 -18.83
N THR A 86 -2.43 -9.00 -17.89
CA THR A 86 -3.81 -9.41 -18.20
C THR A 86 -4.59 -8.29 -18.90
N GLU A 87 -4.52 -7.07 -18.37
CA GLU A 87 -5.24 -5.93 -18.95
C GLU A 87 -4.74 -5.62 -20.38
N LEU A 88 -3.42 -5.68 -20.59
CA LEU A 88 -2.83 -5.49 -21.92
C LEU A 88 -3.26 -6.56 -22.92
N SER A 89 -3.37 -7.83 -22.50
CA SER A 89 -3.86 -8.88 -23.39
C SER A 89 -5.31 -8.64 -23.81
N ALA A 90 -6.18 -8.22 -22.89
CA ALA A 90 -7.57 -7.93 -23.20
C ALA A 90 -7.72 -6.82 -24.26
N ILE A 91 -6.95 -5.73 -24.14
CA ILE A 91 -6.96 -4.62 -25.10
C ILE A 91 -6.45 -5.05 -26.48
N ARG A 92 -5.50 -5.99 -26.54
CA ARG A 92 -4.94 -6.47 -27.82
C ARG A 92 -5.87 -7.43 -28.56
N GLU A 93 -6.84 -8.02 -27.86
CA GLU A 93 -7.83 -8.94 -28.41
C GLU A 93 -9.10 -8.22 -28.91
N GLU A 94 -9.28 -6.93 -28.60
CA GLU A 94 -10.29 -6.02 -29.18
C GLU A 94 -9.82 -5.33 -30.46
#